data_AF-A0AAW1CYH7-F1
#
_entry.id   AF-A0AAW1CYH7-F1
#
_cell.length_a   1.000
_cell.length_b   1.000
_cell.length_c   1.000
_cell.angle_alpha   90.00
_cell.angle_beta   90.00
_cell.angle_gamma   90.00
#
_symmetry.space_group_name_H-M   'P 1'
#
loop_
_entity.id
_entity.type
_entity.pdbx_description
1 polymer ?
#
loop_
_entity_poly.entity_id
_entity_poly.type
_entity_poly.pdbx_seq_one_letter_code
_entity_poly.pdbx_strand_id
1 'polypeptide(L)'
;MEPGVVIDFEDEEGDTDLVVLMKKALKNNPELYSLSLCTKNGVLIKTNVNEKFARMQTMYLSHLCDKARAVAREFEFKDELKFFTLRSTTTDFLVYVDRAFYLIGGLKPTLNDDGEPVINTSSIKKKMRRRKKT
;
A
#
# COMPACT_ATOMS: atom_id res chain seq x y z
N MET A 1 0.51 15.46 1.66
CA MET A 1 1.21 14.81 0.53
C MET A 1 0.15 14.62 -0.53
N GLU A 2 0.23 15.34 -1.65
CA GLU A 2 -0.68 15.10 -2.77
C GLU A 2 -0.45 13.67 -3.30
N PRO A 3 -1.52 12.94 -3.67
CA PRO A 3 -1.35 11.65 -4.33
C PRO A 3 -0.48 11.87 -5.58
N GLY A 4 0.60 11.10 -5.70
CA GLY A 4 1.54 11.25 -6.82
C GLY A 4 0.78 11.25 -8.14
N VAL A 5 1.12 12.19 -9.02
CA VAL A 5 0.56 12.28 -10.38
C VAL A 5 0.60 10.89 -11.00
N VAL A 6 -0.58 10.39 -11.40
CA VAL A 6 -0.71 9.14 -12.13
C VAL A 6 -0.16 9.39 -13.53
N ILE A 7 0.83 8.60 -13.90
CA ILE A 7 1.41 8.64 -15.23
C ILE A 7 0.81 7.44 -15.95
N ASP A 8 0.04 7.70 -17.00
CA ASP A 8 -0.41 6.63 -17.89
C ASP A 8 0.84 5.95 -18.44
N PHE A 9 0.84 4.62 -18.40
CA PHE A 9 1.88 3.85 -19.07
C PHE A 9 1.72 4.11 -20.57
N GLU A 10 2.58 4.97 -21.14
CA GLU A 10 2.65 5.15 -22.59
C GLU A 10 2.83 3.77 -23.24
N ASP A 11 2.04 3.51 -24.29
CA ASP A 11 2.09 2.26 -25.06
C ASP A 11 3.40 2.22 -25.84
N GLU A 12 4.51 1.86 -25.17
CA GLU A 12 5.75 1.53 -25.85
C GLU A 12 5.60 0.14 -26.49
N GLU A 13 5.83 0.06 -27.80
CA GLU A 13 5.90 -1.21 -28.54
C GLU A 13 6.93 -2.13 -27.86
N GLY A 14 6.44 -3.15 -27.15
CA GLY A 14 7.27 -4.04 -26.33
C GLY A 14 6.85 -4.15 -24.87
N ASP A 15 5.65 -3.68 -24.50
CA ASP A 15 5.06 -3.84 -23.17
C ASP A 15 5.28 -5.26 -22.61
N THR A 16 6.19 -5.37 -21.65
CA THR A 16 6.44 -6.61 -20.91
C THR A 16 5.14 -7.11 -20.26
N ASP A 17 4.97 -8.43 -20.10
CA ASP A 17 3.80 -9.04 -19.45
C ASP A 17 3.41 -8.35 -18.13
N LEU A 18 4.39 -7.80 -17.41
CA LEU A 18 4.21 -7.05 -16.18
C LEU A 18 3.38 -5.76 -16.36
N VAL A 19 3.67 -4.95 -17.38
CA VAL A 19 2.96 -3.68 -17.62
C VAL A 19 1.52 -3.95 -17.98
N VAL A 20 1.27 -4.96 -18.82
CA VAL A 20 -0.08 -5.40 -19.19
C VAL A 20 -0.87 -5.84 -17.95
N LEU A 21 -0.24 -6.62 -17.05
CA LEU A 21 -0.86 -7.04 -15.79
C LEU A 21 -1.18 -5.85 -14.87
N MET A 22 -0.27 -4.88 -14.73
CA MET A 22 -0.49 -3.68 -13.93
C MET A 22 -1.61 -2.81 -14.51
N LYS A 23 -1.62 -2.57 -15.83
CA LYS A 23 -2.70 -1.86 -16.55
C LYS A 23 -4.05 -2.55 -16.30
N LYS A 24 -4.10 -3.89 -16.40
CA LYS A 24 -5.31 -4.68 -16.15
C LYS A 24 -5.77 -4.59 -14.69
N ALA A 25 -4.84 -4.63 -13.74
CA ALA A 25 -5.16 -4.49 -12.31
C ALA A 25 -5.76 -3.11 -11.99
N LEU A 26 -5.19 -2.04 -12.53
CA LEU A 26 -5.71 -0.68 -12.38
C LEU A 26 -7.09 -0.52 -13.03
N LYS A 27 -7.28 -1.05 -14.25
CA LYS A 27 -8.56 -1.01 -14.95
C LYS A 27 -9.68 -1.76 -14.22
N ASN A 28 -9.35 -2.91 -13.61
CA ASN A 28 -10.34 -3.72 -12.89
C ASN A 28 -10.65 -3.19 -11.49
N ASN A 29 -9.83 -2.29 -10.93
CA ASN A 29 -9.97 -1.78 -9.57
C ASN A 29 -9.92 -0.24 -9.60
N PRO A 30 -11.06 0.45 -9.83
CA PRO A 30 -11.08 1.91 -10.00
C PRO A 30 -10.66 2.71 -8.75
N GLU A 31 -10.66 2.07 -7.58
CA GLU A 31 -10.17 2.65 -6.34
C GLU A 31 -8.64 2.61 -6.23
N LEU A 32 -7.98 1.70 -6.98
CA LEU A 32 -6.53 1.56 -7.03
C LEU A 32 -5.97 2.62 -7.98
N TYR A 33 -5.33 3.63 -7.39
CA TYR A 33 -4.77 4.74 -8.17
C TYR A 33 -3.25 4.63 -8.33
N SER A 34 -2.58 3.90 -7.43
CA SER A 34 -1.13 3.68 -7.51
C SER A 34 -0.80 2.22 -7.35
N LEU A 35 0.21 1.78 -8.09
CA LEU A 35 0.75 0.44 -8.08
C LEU A 35 2.25 0.52 -8.38
N SER A 36 3.06 0.05 -7.44
CA SER A 36 4.51 0.08 -7.50
C SER A 36 5.06 -1.31 -7.18
N LEU A 37 5.90 -1.83 -8.08
CA LEU A 37 6.65 -3.05 -7.87
C LEU A 37 8.07 -2.69 -7.45
N CYS A 38 8.56 -3.26 -6.35
CA CYS A 38 9.94 -3.10 -5.92
C CYS A 38 10.57 -4.43 -5.52
N THR A 39 11.90 -4.47 -5.53
CA THR A 39 12.67 -5.57 -4.95
C THR A 39 12.49 -5.59 -3.43
N LYS A 40 12.87 -6.71 -2.79
CA LYS A 40 12.94 -6.81 -1.32
C LYS A 40 13.74 -5.67 -0.67
N ASN A 41 14.76 -5.14 -1.34
CA ASN A 41 15.62 -4.08 -0.82
C ASN A 41 15.04 -2.67 -1.03
N GLY A 42 13.79 -2.57 -1.50
CA GLY A 42 13.13 -1.28 -1.74
C GLY A 42 13.55 -0.60 -3.05
N VAL A 43 14.28 -1.28 -3.94
CA VAL A 43 14.62 -0.74 -5.27
C VAL A 43 13.38 -0.83 -6.16
N LEU A 44 12.90 0.31 -6.63
CA LEU A 44 11.76 0.42 -7.54
C LEU A 44 12.07 -0.25 -8.89
N ILE A 45 11.17 -1.13 -9.34
CA ILE A 45 11.25 -1.82 -10.64
C ILE A 45 10.33 -1.13 -11.64
N LYS A 46 9.04 -0.96 -11.28
CA LYS A 46 8.04 -0.34 -12.13
C LYS A 46 6.96 0.32 -11.29
N THR A 47 6.38 1.40 -11.80
CA THR A 47 5.27 2.13 -11.16
C THR A 47 4.40 2.83 -12.21
N ASN A 48 3.14 3.11 -11.87
CA ASN A 48 2.23 3.95 -12.64
C ASN A 48 2.09 5.38 -12.07
N VAL A 49 2.89 5.74 -11.07
CA VAL A 49 2.88 7.07 -10.47
C VAL A 49 4.25 7.72 -10.58
N ASN A 50 4.31 9.01 -10.26
CA ASN A 50 5.56 9.76 -10.21
C ASN A 50 6.70 8.98 -9.52
N GLU A 51 7.83 8.83 -10.21
CA GLU A 51 8.92 7.98 -9.78
C GLU A 51 9.54 8.43 -8.44
N LYS A 52 9.63 9.74 -8.19
CA LYS A 52 10.16 10.29 -6.93
C LYS A 52 9.27 9.90 -5.75
N PHE A 53 7.95 9.96 -5.94
CA PHE A 53 6.99 9.51 -4.94
C PHE A 53 7.07 8.00 -4.74
N ALA A 54 7.09 7.22 -5.82
CA ALA A 54 7.19 5.76 -5.77
C ALA A 54 8.47 5.27 -5.08
N ARG A 55 9.62 5.89 -5.36
CA ARG A 55 10.90 5.58 -4.69
C ARG A 55 10.83 5.82 -3.18
N MET A 56 10.24 6.95 -2.77
CA MET A 56 10.06 7.24 -1.35
C MET A 56 9.12 6.23 -0.67
N GLN A 57 7.98 5.94 -1.30
CA GLN A 57 6.99 4.99 -0.81
C GLN A 57 7.58 3.58 -0.66
N THR A 58 8.27 3.08 -1.70
CA THR A 58 8.85 1.73 -1.72
C THR A 58 9.99 1.58 -0.70
N MET A 59 10.80 2.61 -0.49
CA MET A 59 11.84 2.62 0.53
C MET A 59 11.25 2.48 1.95
N TYR A 60 10.23 3.26 2.30
CA TYR A 60 9.64 3.18 3.65
C TYR A 60 8.86 1.89 3.88
N LEU A 61 8.06 1.46 2.88
CA LEU A 61 7.22 0.28 3.04
C LEU A 61 8.01 -1.03 2.98
N SER A 62 9.13 -1.10 2.27
CA SER A 62 10.01 -2.28 2.30
C SER A 62 10.58 -2.55 3.70
N HIS A 63 11.07 -1.51 4.39
CA HIS A 63 11.51 -1.63 5.78
C HIS A 63 10.38 -2.07 6.72
N LEU A 64 9.16 -1.61 6.47
CA LEU A 64 8.00 -2.05 7.23
C LEU A 64 7.64 -3.51 6.95
N CYS A 65 7.74 -3.97 5.70
CA CYS A 65 7.54 -5.38 5.34
C CYS A 65 8.51 -6.29 6.10
N ASP A 66 9.78 -5.91 6.16
CA ASP A 66 10.79 -6.70 6.87
C ASP A 66 10.48 -6.81 8.37
N LYS A 67 10.06 -5.70 8.99
CA LYS A 67 9.61 -5.70 10.39
C LYS A 67 8.33 -6.51 10.60
N ALA A 68 7.34 -6.35 9.71
CA ALA A 68 6.09 -7.08 9.78
C ALA A 68 6.31 -8.60 9.64
N ARG A 69 7.23 -9.02 8.75
CA ARG A 69 7.65 -10.43 8.62
C ARG A 69 8.37 -10.92 9.87
N ALA A 70 9.25 -10.12 10.46
CA ALA A 70 9.95 -10.49 11.69
C ALA A 70 8.94 -10.73 12.82
N VAL A 71 8.01 -9.79 13.02
CA VAL A 71 6.94 -9.92 14.02
C VAL A 71 6.04 -11.13 13.72
N ALA A 72 5.63 -11.33 12.46
CA ALA A 72 4.81 -12.48 12.09
C ALA A 72 5.48 -13.83 12.40
N ARG A 73 6.81 -13.91 12.29
CA ARG A 73 7.60 -15.11 12.64
C ARG A 73 7.66 -15.37 14.15
N GLU A 74 7.55 -14.34 14.98
CA GLU A 74 7.52 -14.51 16.45
C GLU A 74 6.26 -15.23 16.93
N PHE A 75 5.17 -15.18 16.17
CA PHE A 75 3.92 -15.88 16.50
C PHE A 75 3.96 -17.40 16.24
N GLU A 76 5.14 -17.98 15.99
CA GLU A 76 5.32 -19.41 15.64
C GLU A 76 4.43 -19.89 14.48
N PHE A 77 3.96 -18.98 13.63
CA PHE A 77 3.24 -19.36 12.44
C PHE A 77 4.19 -20.12 11.51
N LYS A 78 3.79 -21.32 11.09
CA LYS A 78 4.39 -22.01 9.94
C LYS A 78 4.18 -21.21 8.64
N ASP A 79 3.30 -20.22 8.67
CA ASP A 79 2.85 -19.44 7.54
C ASP A 79 3.61 -18.12 7.40
N GLU A 80 3.91 -17.74 6.16
CA GLU A 80 4.58 -16.47 5.84
C GLU A 80 3.54 -15.35 5.67
N LEU A 81 3.87 -14.15 6.15
CA LEU A 81 3.11 -12.93 5.83
C LEU A 81 3.09 -12.72 4.30
N LYS A 82 1.93 -12.91 3.68
CA LYS A 82 1.73 -12.67 2.23
C LYS A 82 1.16 -11.31 1.90
N PHE A 83 0.38 -10.74 2.81
CA PHE A 83 -0.37 -9.52 2.52
C PHE A 83 -0.72 -8.77 3.80
N PHE A 84 -0.65 -7.45 3.75
CA PHE A 84 -1.21 -6.58 4.78
C PHE A 84 -1.68 -5.25 4.20
N THR A 85 -2.51 -4.55 4.96
CA THR A 85 -3.04 -3.23 4.58
C THR A 85 -2.69 -2.20 5.65
N LEU A 86 -2.24 -1.02 5.23
CA LEU A 86 -2.08 0.15 6.08
C LEU A 86 -3.13 1.16 5.69
N ARG A 87 -4.06 1.43 6.61
CA ARG A 87 -5.10 2.43 6.35
C ARG A 87 -4.70 3.78 6.90
N SER A 88 -4.94 4.84 6.13
CA SER A 88 -4.73 6.22 6.58
C SER A 88 -5.90 7.10 6.18
N THR A 89 -5.87 8.35 6.60
CA THR A 89 -6.88 9.33 6.20
C THR A 89 -6.82 9.67 4.71
N THR A 90 -5.66 9.53 4.08
CA THR A 90 -5.46 10.00 2.71
C THR A 90 -5.28 8.87 1.70
N THR A 91 -4.80 7.71 2.14
CA THR A 91 -4.49 6.57 1.27
C THR A 91 -4.46 5.28 2.06
N ASP A 92 -5.08 4.26 1.50
CA ASP A 92 -4.96 2.89 2.01
C ASP A 92 -3.89 2.17 1.19
N PHE A 93 -2.79 1.79 1.84
CA PHE A 93 -1.72 1.04 1.20
C PHE A 93 -2.00 -0.46 1.30
N LEU A 94 -2.11 -1.10 0.15
CA LEU A 94 -2.13 -2.56 0.00
C LEU A 94 -0.70 -3.03 -0.21
N VAL A 95 -0.21 -3.94 0.60
CA VAL A 95 1.16 -4.45 0.46
C VAL A 95 1.12 -5.95 0.33
N TYR A 96 1.45 -6.45 -0.85
CA TYR A 96 1.68 -7.86 -1.12
C TYR A 96 3.17 -8.17 -1.00
N VAL A 97 3.47 -9.19 -0.22
CA VAL A 97 4.81 -9.57 0.19
C VAL A 97 5.14 -10.91 -0.46
N ASP A 98 6.03 -10.89 -1.44
CA ASP A 98 6.62 -12.09 -2.03
C ASP A 98 8.03 -12.34 -1.45
N ARG A 99 8.64 -13.47 -1.81
CA ARG A 99 10.04 -13.77 -1.49
C ARG A 99 11.01 -12.92 -2.28
N ALA A 100 10.70 -12.60 -3.53
CA ALA A 100 11.59 -11.87 -4.44
C ALA A 100 11.28 -10.38 -4.54
N PHE A 101 10.01 -10.00 -4.44
CA PHE A 101 9.55 -8.63 -4.66
C PHE A 101 8.43 -8.24 -3.70
N TYR A 102 8.17 -6.94 -3.60
CA TYR A 102 6.99 -6.39 -2.93
C TYR A 102 6.15 -5.63 -3.96
N LEU A 103 4.84 -5.86 -3.92
CA LEU A 103 3.87 -5.11 -4.72
C LEU A 103 3.07 -4.21 -3.79
N ILE A 104 3.16 -2.92 -4.03
CA ILE A 104 2.57 -1.88 -3.20
C ILE A 104 1.50 -1.17 -4.02
N GLY A 105 0.25 -1.30 -3.61
CA GLY A 105 -0.89 -0.55 -4.14
C GLY A 105 -1.28 0.60 -3.21
N GLY A 106 -1.73 1.71 -3.78
CA GLY A 106 -2.43 2.76 -3.04
C GLY A 106 -3.86 2.89 -3.55
N LEU A 107 -4.79 2.72 -2.62
CA LEU A 107 -6.22 2.88 -2.81
C LEU A 107 -6.66 4.26 -2.30
N LYS A 108 -7.71 4.79 -2.94
CA LYS A 108 -8.47 5.90 -2.35
C LYS A 108 -9.07 5.41 -1.02
N PRO A 109 -8.98 6.19 0.06
CA PRO A 109 -9.54 5.79 1.34
C PRO A 109 -11.06 5.70 1.22
N THR A 110 -11.66 4.68 1.83
CA THR A 110 -13.13 4.59 1.91
C THR A 110 -13.64 5.71 2.81
N LEU A 111 -14.60 6.49 2.30
CA LEU A 111 -15.24 7.58 3.06
C LEU A 111 -16.54 7.08 3.70
N ASN A 112 -16.93 7.63 4.85
CA ASN A 112 -18.25 7.46 5.45
C ASN A 112 -19.27 8.42 4.83
N ASP A 113 -20.52 8.36 5.28
CA ASP A 113 -21.61 9.23 4.80
C ASP A 113 -21.33 10.73 5.02
N ASP A 114 -20.46 11.07 5.98
CA ASP A 114 -20.02 12.44 6.28
C ASP A 114 -18.83 12.90 5.41
N GLY A 115 -18.34 12.05 4.49
CA GLY A 115 -17.16 12.32 3.67
C GLY A 115 -15.82 12.19 4.41
N GLU A 116 -15.81 11.65 5.62
CA GLU A 116 -14.61 11.39 6.42
C GLU A 116 -14.04 9.99 6.14
N PRO A 117 -12.70 9.80 6.18
CA PRO A 117 -12.10 8.47 6.03
C PRO A 117 -12.55 7.50 7.13
N VAL A 118 -13.00 6.31 6.74
CA VAL A 118 -13.39 5.24 7.68
C VAL A 118 -12.13 4.64 8.30
N ILE A 119 -11.65 5.25 9.39
CA ILE A 119 -10.60 4.68 10.23
C ILE A 119 -11.27 4.06 11.45
N ASN A 120 -11.12 2.74 11.59
CA ASN A 120 -11.69 1.98 12.71
C ASN A 120 -10.94 2.32 14.02
N THR A 121 -11.20 3.51 14.59
CA THR A 121 -10.59 4.06 15.81
C THR A 121 -11.43 3.81 17.06
N SER A 122 -12.45 2.96 16.96
CA SER A 122 -13.43 2.67 18.01
C SER A 122 -12.78 2.31 19.37
N SER A 123 -11.56 1.78 19.35
CA SER A 123 -10.77 1.47 20.55
C SER A 123 -10.11 2.68 21.24
N ILE A 124 -9.78 3.76 20.53
CA ILE A 124 -9.02 4.90 21.08
C ILE A 124 -9.95 5.93 21.73
N LYS A 125 -11.08 6.25 21.10
CA LYS A 125 -12.05 7.23 21.65
C LYS A 125 -12.65 6.78 22.99
N LYS A 126 -12.83 5.47 23.20
CA LYS A 126 -13.36 4.91 24.46
C LYS A 126 -12.37 5.06 25.63
N LYS A 127 -11.06 5.01 25.37
CA LYS A 127 -10.00 5.19 26.40
C LYS A 127 -9.85 6.66 26.82
N MET A 128 -9.99 7.60 25.88
CA MET A 128 -9.95 9.04 26.21
C MET A 128 -11.16 9.52 27.01
N ARG A 129 -12.37 9.01 26.73
CA ARG A 129 -13.57 9.35 27.53
C ARG A 129 -13.49 8.87 28.98
N ARG A 130 -12.76 7.79 29.27
CA ARG A 130 -12.56 7.29 30.63
C ARG A 130 -11.52 8.09 31.43
N ARG A 131 -10.56 8.75 30.78
CA ARG A 131 -9.54 9.58 31.46
C ARG A 131 -9.99 11.00 31.80
N LYS A 132 -11.08 11.50 31.21
CA LYS A 132 -11.66 12.83 31.53
C LYS A 132 -12.72 12.78 32.65
N LYS A 133 -12.95 11.62 33.26
CA LYS A 133 -13.96 11.42 34.33
C LYS A 133 -13.34 11.13 35.71
N THR A 134 -12.07 11.45 35.89
CA THR A 134 -11.36 11.45 37.19
C THR A 134 -10.83 12.84 37.45
#